data_AF-A0A959Q494-F1
#
_entry.id   AF-A0A959Q494-F1
#
_cell.length_a   1.000
_cell.length_b   1.000
_cell.length_c   1.000
_cell.angle_alpha   90.00
_cell.angle_beta   90.00
_cell.angle_gamma   90.00
#
_symmetry.space_group_name_H-M   'P 1'
#
loop_
_entity.id
_entity.type
_entity.pdbx_description
1 polymer ?
#
loop_
_entity_poly.entity_id
_entity_poly.type
_entity_poly.pdbx_seq_one_letter_code
_entity_poly.pdbx_strand_id
1 'polypeptide(L)'
;YPDALEVINRWFDEGHIITFFTSRTEEHRAITQDWLQEYGFKYHHLLMNKPRGGNYHWIDNHIVRATRFKGKFTDLVTKVAEIEVFDHD
;
A
#
# COMPACT_ATOMS: atom_id res chain seq x y z
N TYR A 1 2.72 -5.26 -14.61
CA TYR A 1 2.10 -3.95 -14.34
C TYR A 1 3.17 -2.87 -14.47
N PRO A 2 3.53 -2.49 -15.71
CA PRO A 2 4.57 -1.47 -15.93
C PRO A 2 4.23 -0.12 -15.28
N ASP A 3 2.95 0.23 -15.30
CA ASP A 3 2.37 1.42 -14.67
C ASP A 3 2.57 1.45 -13.13
N ALA A 4 2.39 0.30 -12.47
CA ALA A 4 2.64 0.18 -11.03
C ALA A 4 4.11 0.40 -10.66
N LEU A 5 5.01 -0.19 -11.46
CA LEU A 5 6.45 -0.11 -11.24
C LEU A 5 6.95 1.33 -11.33
N GLU A 6 6.54 2.04 -12.39
CA GLU A 6 6.92 3.44 -12.61
C GLU A 6 6.44 4.35 -11.47
N VAL A 7 5.15 4.27 -11.10
CA VAL A 7 4.58 5.14 -10.06
C VAL A 7 5.20 4.86 -8.69
N ILE A 8 5.36 3.60 -8.32
CA ILE A 8 5.92 3.23 -7.00
C ILE A 8 7.40 3.64 -6.92
N ASN A 9 8.19 3.38 -7.96
CA ASN A 9 9.60 3.76 -7.97
C ASN A 9 9.78 5.27 -7.99
N ARG A 10 8.91 6.01 -8.69
CA ARG A 10 8.88 7.48 -8.63
C ARG A 10 8.60 7.98 -7.23
N TRP A 11 7.58 7.46 -6.54
CA TRP A 11 7.31 7.85 -5.14
C TRP A 11 8.47 7.51 -4.21
N PHE A 12 9.11 6.37 -4.40
CA PHE A 12 10.32 6.01 -3.66
C PHE A 12 11.43 7.06 -3.86
N ASP A 13 11.70 7.44 -5.12
CA ASP A 13 12.72 8.43 -5.47
C ASP A 13 12.34 9.87 -5.00
N GLU A 14 11.05 10.17 -4.87
CA GLU A 14 10.52 11.41 -4.28
C GLU A 14 10.59 11.42 -2.73
N GLY A 15 11.06 10.34 -2.09
CA GLY A 15 11.25 10.25 -0.64
C GLY A 15 10.07 9.68 0.13
N HIS A 16 9.08 9.08 -0.53
CA HIS A 16 7.97 8.41 0.13
C HIS A 16 8.42 7.06 0.73
N ILE A 17 7.90 6.74 1.93
CA ILE A 17 8.12 5.43 2.55
C ILE A 17 7.15 4.41 1.93
N ILE A 18 7.67 3.61 1.00
CA ILE A 18 6.93 2.53 0.36
C ILE A 18 6.94 1.25 1.23
N THR A 19 5.75 0.82 1.66
CA THR A 19 5.54 -0.44 2.39
C THR A 19 4.51 -1.30 1.67
N PHE A 20 4.92 -2.49 1.21
CA PHE A 20 3.97 -3.48 0.70
C PHE A 20 3.27 -4.18 1.86
N PHE A 21 1.94 -4.20 1.83
CA PHE A 21 1.12 -4.90 2.83
C PHE A 21 0.28 -5.99 2.16
N THR A 22 0.66 -7.24 2.39
CA THR A 22 0.13 -8.41 1.66
C THR A 22 -0.53 -9.41 2.59
N SER A 23 -1.56 -10.09 2.08
CA SER A 23 -2.26 -11.17 2.77
C SER A 23 -1.60 -12.54 2.57
N ARG A 24 -0.39 -12.57 2.00
CA ARG A 24 0.48 -13.74 2.00
C ARG A 24 0.99 -13.97 3.43
N THR A 25 1.20 -15.23 3.80
CA THR A 25 1.77 -15.62 5.10
C THR A 25 3.29 -15.49 5.10
N GLU A 26 3.92 -15.52 6.27
CA GLU A 26 5.39 -15.47 6.41
C GLU A 26 6.12 -16.55 5.59
N GLU A 27 5.52 -17.73 5.43
CA GLU A 27 6.05 -18.81 4.59
C GLU A 27 6.30 -18.38 3.14
N HIS A 28 5.56 -17.38 2.65
CA HIS A 28 5.68 -16.85 1.29
C HIS A 28 6.57 -15.60 1.21
N ARG A 29 7.26 -15.21 2.29
CA ARG A 29 8.07 -13.98 2.30
C ARG A 29 9.17 -14.03 1.24
N ALA A 30 9.99 -15.08 1.23
CA ALA A 30 11.12 -15.22 0.32
C ALA A 30 10.70 -15.06 -1.15
N ILE A 31 9.74 -15.88 -1.59
CA ILE A 31 9.21 -15.81 -2.96
C ILE A 31 8.58 -14.45 -3.30
N THR A 32 8.03 -13.74 -2.31
CA THR A 32 7.52 -12.37 -2.52
C THR A 32 8.64 -11.37 -2.71
N GLN A 33 9.71 -11.47 -1.93
CA GLN A 33 10.88 -10.60 -2.04
C GLN A 33 11.63 -10.84 -3.36
N ASP A 34 11.85 -12.09 -3.72
CA ASP A 34 12.50 -12.49 -4.98
C ASP A 34 11.74 -11.91 -6.17
N TRP A 35 10.41 -12.05 -6.18
CA TRP A 35 9.56 -11.49 -7.22
C TRP A 35 9.64 -9.95 -7.25
N LEU A 36 9.58 -9.27 -6.10
CA LEU A 36 9.69 -7.80 -6.08
C LEU A 36 11.05 -7.32 -6.60
N GLN A 37 12.12 -8.04 -6.28
CA GLN A 37 13.47 -7.75 -6.73
C GLN A 37 13.64 -8.01 -8.24
N GLU A 38 13.19 -9.17 -8.73
CA GLU A 38 13.26 -9.56 -10.15
C GLU A 38 12.56 -8.52 -11.04
N TYR A 39 11.43 -7.99 -10.58
CA TYR A 39 10.66 -6.99 -11.32
C TYR A 39 11.04 -5.53 -11.00
N GLY A 40 12.04 -5.31 -10.15
CA GLY A 40 12.66 -3.99 -9.94
C GLY A 40 11.88 -3.01 -9.04
N PHE A 41 10.99 -3.50 -8.18
CA PHE A 41 10.27 -2.63 -7.24
C PHE A 41 11.21 -2.12 -6.13
N LYS A 42 11.26 -0.80 -5.96
CA LYS A 42 11.93 -0.14 -4.82
C LYS A 42 10.94 -0.02 -3.66
N TYR A 43 11.32 -0.50 -2.48
CA TYR A 43 10.48 -0.44 -1.28
C TYR A 43 11.32 -0.47 0.00
N HIS A 44 10.72 -0.03 1.11
CA HIS A 44 11.37 0.01 2.43
C HIS A 44 10.95 -1.17 3.29
N HIS A 45 9.66 -1.55 3.26
CA HIS A 45 9.11 -2.58 4.14
C HIS A 45 8.15 -3.53 3.42
N LEU A 46 8.08 -4.78 3.92
CA LEU A 46 7.13 -5.80 3.49
C LEU A 46 6.45 -6.39 4.73
N LEU A 47 5.17 -6.05 4.91
CA LEU A 47 4.30 -6.56 5.97
C LEU A 47 3.46 -7.73 5.44
N MET A 48 3.58 -8.87 6.10
CA MET A 48 2.86 -10.10 5.77
C MET A 48 1.64 -10.26 6.67
N ASN A 49 0.83 -11.28 6.42
CA ASN A 49 -0.36 -11.64 7.20
C ASN A 49 -1.43 -10.55 7.29
N LYS A 50 -1.57 -9.72 6.24
CA LYS A 50 -2.70 -8.81 6.13
C LYS A 50 -4.03 -9.58 6.28
N PRO A 51 -4.93 -9.15 7.18
CA PRO A 51 -6.25 -9.77 7.30
C PRO A 51 -6.99 -9.83 5.96
N ARG A 52 -7.62 -10.97 5.65
CA ARG A 52 -8.41 -11.16 4.43
C ARG A 52 -9.90 -11.04 4.74
N GLY A 53 -10.56 -10.07 4.10
CA GLY A 53 -12.01 -9.86 4.21
C GLY A 53 -12.45 -9.13 5.48
N GLY A 54 -13.73 -8.74 5.52
CA GLY A 54 -14.36 -8.04 6.65
C GLY A 54 -14.11 -6.52 6.70
N ASN A 55 -14.71 -5.88 7.72
CA ASN A 55 -14.51 -4.47 8.07
C ASN A 55 -13.24 -4.35 8.93
N TYR A 56 -12.07 -4.33 8.29
CA TYR A 56 -10.81 -4.09 9.00
C TYR A 56 -10.49 -2.59 8.99
N HIS A 57 -10.13 -2.08 10.16
CA HIS A 57 -9.72 -0.68 10.35
C HIS A 57 -8.22 -0.64 10.61
N TRP A 58 -7.52 0.32 10.00
CA TRP A 58 -6.17 0.70 10.40
C TRP A 58 -6.29 1.92 11.30
N ILE A 59 -6.06 1.71 12.60
CA ILE A 59 -6.12 2.76 13.62
C ILE A 59 -4.69 3.25 13.86
N ASP A 60 -4.47 4.55 13.69
CA ASP A 60 -3.19 5.20 13.86
C ASP A 60 -3.42 6.60 14.45
N ASN A 61 -2.49 7.09 15.27
CA ASN A 61 -2.55 8.45 15.84
C ASN A 61 -1.95 9.51 14.91
N HIS A 62 -1.33 9.09 13.81
CA HIS A 62 -0.81 9.94 12.76
C HIS A 62 -1.72 9.93 11.52
N ILE A 63 -1.57 10.93 10.65
CA ILE A 63 -2.34 10.99 9.39
C ILE A 63 -1.94 9.81 8.50
N VAL A 64 -2.93 8.96 8.20
CA VAL A 64 -2.85 7.89 7.20
C VAL A 64 -3.83 8.20 6.08
N ARG A 65 -3.35 8.19 4.82
CA ARG A 65 -4.20 8.37 3.64
C ARG A 65 -4.48 7.02 2.99
N ALA A 66 -5.76 6.63 2.92
CA ALA A 66 -6.15 5.40 2.26
C ALA A 66 -6.32 5.61 0.74
N THR A 67 -5.40 5.05 -0.05
CA THR A 67 -5.53 5.02 -1.52
C THR A 67 -6.02 3.64 -1.96
N ARG A 68 -7.19 3.58 -2.60
CA ARG A 68 -7.75 2.32 -3.12
C ARG A 68 -7.39 2.13 -4.59
N PHE A 69 -6.62 1.09 -4.89
CA PHE A 69 -6.35 0.67 -6.26
C PHE A 69 -7.59 0.03 -6.91
N LYS A 70 -7.91 0.44 -8.14
CA LYS A 70 -9.02 -0.10 -8.96
C LYS A 70 -8.57 -0.65 -10.33
N GLY A 71 -7.33 -1.11 -10.44
CA GLY A 71 -6.84 -1.80 -11.65
C GLY A 71 -5.93 -0.99 -12.57
N LYS A 72 -5.70 0.30 -12.30
CA LYS A 72 -4.72 1.15 -13.00
C LYS A 72 -4.04 2.09 -12.03
N PHE A 73 -2.74 2.31 -12.19
CA PHE A 73 -2.01 3.36 -11.48
C PHE A 73 -2.11 4.65 -12.31
N THR A 74 -2.72 5.67 -11.73
CA THR A 74 -2.84 7.02 -12.30
C THR A 74 -2.35 8.02 -11.27
N ASP A 75 -2.20 9.29 -11.68
CA ASP A 75 -2.01 10.36 -10.72
C ASP A 75 -3.17 10.40 -9.70
N LEU A 76 -2.83 10.75 -8.46
CA LEU A 76 -3.80 10.91 -7.40
C LEU A 76 -4.67 12.13 -7.69
N VAL A 77 -5.98 11.97 -7.50
CA VAL A 77 -6.95 13.06 -7.64
C VAL A 77 -7.67 13.28 -6.32
N THR A 78 -7.92 14.54 -5.98
CA THR A 78 -8.70 14.90 -4.78
C THR A 78 -10.18 14.76 -5.08
N LYS A 79 -10.92 14.09 -4.18
CA LYS A 79 -12.38 13.95 -4.23
C LYS A 79 -12.96 14.11 -2.83
N VAL A 80 -14.14 14.71 -2.72
CA VAL A 80 -14.93 14.73 -1.49
C VAL A 80 -15.69 13.41 -1.38
N ALA A 81 -15.65 12.79 -0.20
CA ALA A 81 -16.39 11.56 0.11
C ALA A 81 -16.85 11.61 1.57
N GLU A 82 -18.03 11.07 1.85
CA GLU A 82 -18.47 10.82 3.23
C GLU A 82 -17.65 9.67 3.82
N ILE A 83 -17.18 9.88 5.06
CA ILE A 83 -16.41 8.91 5.83
C ILE A 83 -16.93 8.87 7.27
N GLU A 84 -16.78 7.73 7.92
CA GLU A 84 -17.00 7.61 9.36
C GLU A 84 -15.71 7.99 10.10
N VAL A 85 -15.84 8.84 11.12
CA VAL A 85 -14.74 9.29 11.98
C VAL A 85 -15.14 9.11 13.43
N PHE A 86 -14.16 9.07 14.34
CA PHE A 86 -14.45 9.09 15.76
C PHE A 86 -15.12 10.42 16.14
N ASP A 87 -16.07 10.35 17.07
CA ASP A 87 -16.62 11.52 17.74
C ASP A 87 -15.60 12.02 18.78
N HIS A 88 -15.40 13.34 18.83
CA HIS A 88 -14.45 13.99 19.73
C HIS A 88 -15.10 15.09 20.58
N ASP A 89 -16.42 15.26 20.46
CA ASP A 89 -17.22 16.22 21.25
C ASP A 89 -17.62 15.64 22.62
#